data_AF-A0A7X3S459-F1
#
_entry.id   AF-A0A7X3S459-F1
#
_cell.length_a   1.000
_cell.length_b   1.000
_cell.length_c   1.000
_cell.angle_alpha   90.00
_cell.angle_beta   90.00
_cell.angle_gamma   90.00
#
_symmetry.space_group_name_H-M   'P 1'
#
loop_
_entity.id
_entity.type
_entity.pdbx_description
1 polymer ?
#
loop_
_entity_poly.entity_id
_entity_poly.type
_entity_poly.pdbx_seq_one_letter_code
_entity_poly.pdbx_strand_id
1 'polypeptide(L)'
;MWPALRDFLNVPDELTGKGVRIAIVDGDFPNHPDITTNQHRTSHKVMVMDPDLVPKEFNVESGPWKGGAHGLWAAAAAASSGAESRGLYKGVAHDADLFLVARYFPGQSRQPGKIDEAHLRSLEWIRDNWRKYEIRGVLTARKSALDASLLPWQSDPVRVLCEEIASEGVLVVSGSGNLSDRTAALAEAAAPSALSVGGVVIPSNGDPGSADVFPGCRGTTFEGKWIPEILAPAANIVLPHGTDKEIEHHYYGKIDDLPRRYARLHGTSFAGPIVLGVAACLWQARPEWTSQEMKSALIESSIQQPGWTDLRAGLVSVRAALGSTPSATRRDHGIWPRQPWTVLRSLSVASRLGMLGDSDPEHVKAAILSFVGDENALPDNVLIPFRTCLRHTDPRVRAAASCALAMGRSSINASEIIEAFRDDSPFVRAAIISLLRKHSDLWTECTTALPDLFNDTNPDVRYAALQLAVQMADPRMACAILAGLEEDARANRISSFATRRNALEAITAHRLEMTPPYRHGEPFYSDDLRASRLDLARRWNEWIREEWLPERA
;
A
#
# COMPACT_ATOMS: atom_id res chain seq x y z
N MET A 1 13.08 -13.00 -27.16
CA MET A 1 12.21 -11.86 -26.77
C MET A 1 11.58 -12.22 -25.44
N TRP A 2 11.54 -11.29 -24.48
CA TRP A 2 10.98 -11.56 -23.15
C TRP A 2 9.44 -11.65 -23.20
N PRO A 3 8.78 -12.53 -22.42
CA PRO A 3 7.33 -12.69 -22.44
C PRO A 3 6.56 -11.39 -22.21
N ALA A 4 5.52 -11.13 -23.01
CA ALA A 4 4.59 -10.03 -22.79
C ALA A 4 3.53 -10.40 -21.73
N LEU A 5 2.91 -9.39 -21.11
CA LEU A 5 1.91 -9.60 -20.05
C LEU A 5 0.70 -10.41 -20.53
N ARG A 6 0.21 -10.11 -21.74
CA ARG A 6 -0.96 -10.77 -22.32
C ARG A 6 -0.69 -12.25 -22.59
N ASP A 7 0.52 -12.58 -23.05
CA ASP A 7 0.94 -13.96 -23.30
C ASP A 7 1.07 -14.73 -21.98
N PHE A 8 1.78 -14.17 -21.00
CA PHE A 8 1.97 -14.80 -19.70
C PHE A 8 0.63 -15.09 -18.98
N LEU A 9 -0.31 -14.16 -19.05
CA LEU A 9 -1.64 -14.31 -18.43
C LEU A 9 -2.66 -15.04 -19.32
N ASN A 10 -2.27 -15.46 -20.53
CA ASN A 10 -3.16 -16.08 -21.52
C ASN A 10 -4.45 -15.27 -21.75
N VAL A 11 -4.31 -13.95 -21.91
CA VAL A 11 -5.44 -13.03 -22.13
C VAL A 11 -5.98 -13.23 -23.55
N PRO A 12 -7.26 -13.57 -23.75
CA PRO A 12 -7.84 -13.70 -25.10
C PRO A 12 -7.68 -12.41 -25.92
N ASP A 13 -7.41 -12.55 -27.21
CA ASP A 13 -7.12 -11.41 -28.12
C ASP A 13 -8.30 -10.44 -28.25
N GLU A 14 -9.53 -10.97 -28.20
CA GLU A 14 -10.77 -10.21 -28.26
C GLU A 14 -11.08 -9.41 -26.98
N LEU A 15 -10.43 -9.75 -25.86
CA LEU A 15 -10.59 -9.03 -24.59
C LEU A 15 -9.48 -7.98 -24.45
N THR A 16 -9.84 -6.75 -24.80
CA THR A 16 -8.94 -5.60 -24.83
C THR A 16 -9.30 -4.53 -23.80
N GLY A 17 -10.40 -4.72 -23.06
CA GLY A 17 -10.96 -3.74 -22.13
C GLY A 17 -11.78 -2.64 -22.81
N LYS A 18 -12.08 -2.81 -24.11
CA LYS A 18 -12.79 -1.81 -24.91
C LYS A 18 -14.12 -1.42 -24.28
N GLY A 19 -14.36 -0.11 -24.17
CA GLY A 19 -15.59 0.45 -23.60
C GLY A 19 -15.65 0.41 -22.07
N VAL A 20 -14.58 -0.02 -21.40
CA VAL A 20 -14.46 0.02 -19.94
C VAL A 20 -13.56 1.17 -19.53
N ARG A 21 -13.99 1.93 -18.51
CA ARG A 21 -13.26 3.07 -17.96
C ARG A 21 -12.63 2.71 -16.62
N ILE A 22 -11.33 2.89 -16.51
CA ILE A 22 -10.56 2.65 -15.29
C ILE A 22 -9.73 3.87 -14.92
N ALA A 23 -9.53 4.09 -13.63
CA ALA A 23 -8.72 5.18 -13.11
C ALA A 23 -7.40 4.70 -12.52
N ILE A 24 -6.36 5.50 -12.68
CA ILE A 24 -5.04 5.24 -12.11
C ILE A 24 -4.59 6.48 -11.38
N VAL A 25 -4.48 6.37 -10.05
CA VAL A 25 -3.99 7.43 -9.17
C VAL A 25 -2.49 7.25 -8.98
N ASP A 26 -1.70 8.20 -9.47
CA ASP A 26 -0.25 8.18 -9.30
C ASP A 26 0.31 9.60 -9.18
N GLY A 27 1.63 9.73 -9.21
CA GLY A 27 2.32 10.99 -9.14
C GLY A 27 2.13 11.88 -10.36
N ASP A 28 2.78 11.49 -11.45
CA ASP A 28 2.69 12.16 -12.75
C ASP A 28 2.63 11.13 -13.88
N PHE A 29 2.03 11.55 -14.98
CA PHE A 29 1.85 10.82 -16.22
C PHE A 29 2.46 11.65 -17.35
N PRO A 30 3.70 11.35 -17.79
CA PRO A 30 4.32 12.05 -18.90
C PRO A 30 3.53 11.82 -20.19
N ASN A 31 3.58 12.79 -21.11
CA ASN A 31 3.00 12.65 -22.45
C ASN A 31 3.75 11.53 -23.19
N HIS A 32 3.12 10.35 -23.30
CA HIS A 32 3.73 9.16 -23.89
C HIS A 32 2.68 8.37 -24.68
N PRO A 33 2.97 7.96 -25.94
CA PRO A 33 1.99 7.37 -26.87
C PRO A 33 1.35 6.08 -26.34
N ASP A 34 2.06 5.33 -25.50
CA ASP A 34 1.53 4.13 -24.85
C ASP A 34 0.30 4.39 -23.96
N ILE A 35 0.13 5.58 -23.38
CA ILE A 35 -0.92 5.87 -22.39
C ILE A 35 -1.82 7.07 -22.75
N THR A 36 -1.56 7.73 -23.87
CA THR A 36 -2.39 8.83 -24.41
C THR A 36 -3.58 8.32 -25.19
N THR A 37 -4.50 9.22 -25.53
CA THR A 37 -5.58 8.97 -26.50
C THR A 37 -5.02 8.45 -27.81
N ASN A 38 -5.75 7.52 -28.42
CA ASN A 38 -5.46 7.00 -29.76
C ASN A 38 -6.78 6.58 -30.43
N GLN A 39 -6.68 5.90 -31.58
CA GLN A 39 -7.85 5.48 -32.36
C GLN A 39 -8.75 4.41 -31.70
N HIS A 40 -8.30 3.77 -30.61
CA HIS A 40 -9.01 2.67 -29.94
C HIS A 40 -9.56 3.02 -28.55
N ARG A 41 -8.97 4.02 -27.87
CA ARG A 41 -9.39 4.48 -26.53
C ARG A 41 -9.24 5.99 -26.36
N THR A 42 -9.98 6.55 -25.43
CA THR A 42 -9.80 7.91 -24.93
C THR A 42 -9.09 7.88 -23.57
N SER A 43 -8.02 8.67 -23.43
CA SER A 43 -7.33 8.84 -22.16
C SER A 43 -7.54 10.26 -21.66
N HIS A 44 -7.81 10.43 -20.37
CA HIS A 44 -7.99 11.72 -19.73
C HIS A 44 -6.95 11.88 -18.64
N LYS A 45 -6.38 13.08 -18.52
CA LYS A 45 -5.52 13.47 -17.40
C LYS A 45 -6.33 14.35 -16.46
N VAL A 46 -6.30 14.01 -15.17
CA VAL A 46 -6.95 14.75 -14.09
C VAL A 46 -5.86 15.28 -13.17
N MET A 47 -5.78 16.60 -13.02
CA MET A 47 -4.78 17.25 -12.19
C MET A 47 -5.43 17.65 -10.87
N VAL A 48 -5.23 16.87 -9.80
CA VAL A 48 -6.01 17.04 -8.56
C VAL A 48 -5.72 18.32 -7.82
N MET A 49 -4.56 18.93 -8.11
CA MET A 49 -4.11 20.21 -7.55
C MET A 49 -4.41 21.41 -8.47
N ASP A 50 -5.00 21.19 -9.65
CA ASP A 50 -5.49 22.27 -10.53
C ASP A 50 -6.76 22.89 -9.90
N PRO A 51 -6.87 24.23 -9.81
CA PRO A 51 -8.14 24.88 -9.47
C PRO A 51 -9.30 24.47 -10.39
N ASP A 52 -9.00 24.21 -11.67
CA ASP A 52 -9.95 23.71 -12.66
C ASP A 52 -9.89 22.18 -12.70
N LEU A 53 -10.48 21.55 -11.68
CA LEU A 53 -10.46 20.10 -11.43
C LEU A 53 -11.39 19.32 -12.37
N VAL A 54 -11.08 19.36 -13.67
CA VAL A 54 -11.86 18.70 -14.73
C VAL A 54 -10.94 17.79 -15.54
N PRO A 55 -11.36 16.56 -15.90
CA PRO A 55 -10.60 15.72 -16.81
C PRO A 55 -10.37 16.41 -18.15
N LYS A 56 -9.12 16.44 -18.60
CA LYS A 56 -8.71 16.95 -19.91
C LYS A 56 -8.25 15.79 -20.77
N GLU A 57 -8.71 15.71 -22.01
CA GLU A 57 -8.27 14.67 -22.93
C GLU A 57 -6.75 14.71 -23.12
N PHE A 58 -6.10 13.55 -23.00
CA PHE A 58 -4.66 13.43 -22.95
C PHE A 58 -4.13 12.99 -24.31
N ASN A 59 -4.06 13.94 -25.23
CA ASN A 59 -3.58 13.75 -26.58
C ASN A 59 -2.06 13.63 -26.66
N VAL A 60 -1.58 12.77 -27.55
CA VAL A 60 -0.13 12.61 -27.79
C VAL A 60 0.46 13.88 -28.40
N GLU A 61 1.60 14.31 -27.86
CA GLU A 61 2.40 15.41 -28.39
C GLU A 61 3.58 14.89 -29.22
N SER A 62 4.21 15.75 -30.02
CA SER A 62 5.43 15.40 -30.75
C SER A 62 6.57 15.08 -29.77
N GLY A 63 7.31 14.00 -30.03
CA GLY A 63 8.42 13.57 -29.19
C GLY A 63 9.63 14.52 -29.19
N PRO A 64 10.67 14.20 -28.38
CA PRO A 64 10.85 12.93 -27.67
C PRO A 64 9.97 12.80 -26.43
N TRP A 65 9.31 11.65 -26.28
CA TRP A 65 8.49 11.35 -25.10
C TRP A 65 9.38 10.97 -23.91
N LYS A 66 9.01 11.48 -22.73
CA LYS A 66 9.68 11.13 -21.48
C LYS A 66 9.15 9.78 -20.98
N GLY A 67 10.05 8.83 -20.78
CA GLY A 67 9.77 7.61 -20.03
C GLY A 67 10.06 7.81 -18.54
N GLY A 68 10.24 6.71 -17.80
CA GLY A 68 10.88 6.77 -16.49
C GLY A 68 10.02 7.20 -15.31
N ALA A 69 8.71 7.42 -15.51
CA ALA A 69 7.79 7.84 -14.45
C ALA A 69 6.95 6.67 -13.93
N HIS A 70 6.77 6.59 -12.61
CA HIS A 70 5.99 5.54 -11.97
C HIS A 70 4.54 5.45 -12.48
N GLY A 71 3.88 6.61 -12.68
CA GLY A 71 2.53 6.66 -13.25
C GLY A 71 2.46 6.15 -14.69
N LEU A 72 3.48 6.41 -15.52
CA LEU A 72 3.58 5.82 -16.86
C LEU A 72 3.63 4.30 -16.79
N TRP A 73 4.46 3.74 -15.90
CA TRP A 73 4.61 2.30 -15.75
C TRP A 73 3.34 1.64 -15.24
N ALA A 74 2.67 2.23 -14.26
CA ALA A 74 1.38 1.74 -13.74
C ALA A 74 0.31 1.76 -14.85
N ALA A 75 0.18 2.88 -15.58
CA ALA A 75 -0.76 2.98 -16.69
C ALA A 75 -0.44 2.05 -17.86
N ALA A 76 0.84 1.88 -18.18
CA ALA A 76 1.28 0.98 -19.23
C ALA A 76 1.00 -0.49 -18.88
N ALA A 77 1.23 -0.90 -17.63
CA ALA A 77 0.95 -2.25 -17.16
C ALA A 77 -0.54 -2.60 -17.29
N ALA A 78 -1.43 -1.64 -16.97
CA ALA A 78 -2.87 -1.80 -17.14
C ALA A 78 -3.29 -1.80 -18.62
N ALA A 79 -2.86 -0.79 -19.39
CA ALA A 79 -3.50 -0.44 -20.66
C ALA A 79 -2.57 0.19 -21.72
N SER A 80 -1.26 -0.13 -21.72
CA SER A 80 -0.37 0.35 -22.80
C SER A 80 -0.90 -0.06 -24.18
N SER A 81 -0.91 0.87 -25.15
CA SER A 81 -1.16 0.57 -26.57
C SER A 81 0.00 -0.19 -27.24
N GLY A 82 1.18 -0.20 -26.62
CA GLY A 82 2.42 -0.75 -27.17
C GLY A 82 2.97 0.06 -28.34
N ALA A 83 2.65 1.35 -28.47
CA ALA A 83 3.00 2.17 -29.62
C ALA A 83 4.50 2.18 -29.94
N GLU A 84 5.35 2.39 -28.92
CA GLU A 84 6.81 2.42 -29.09
C GLU A 84 7.43 1.03 -29.34
N SER A 85 6.68 -0.05 -29.08
CA SER A 85 7.08 -1.43 -29.34
C SER A 85 6.37 -2.05 -30.55
N ARG A 86 5.69 -1.24 -31.39
CA ARG A 86 4.89 -1.71 -32.54
C ARG A 86 3.85 -2.77 -32.15
N GLY A 87 3.27 -2.63 -30.96
CA GLY A 87 2.23 -3.49 -30.42
C GLY A 87 2.73 -4.74 -29.69
N LEU A 88 4.04 -4.95 -29.56
CA LEU A 88 4.59 -6.13 -28.87
C LEU A 88 4.32 -6.11 -27.36
N TYR A 89 4.52 -4.97 -26.69
CA TYR A 89 4.36 -4.83 -25.24
C TYR A 89 3.15 -3.98 -24.91
N LYS A 90 1.97 -4.52 -25.21
CA LYS A 90 0.67 -3.97 -24.78
C LYS A 90 0.41 -4.24 -23.30
N GLY A 91 -0.31 -3.33 -22.67
CA GLY A 91 -0.92 -3.58 -21.36
C GLY A 91 -2.02 -4.62 -21.47
N VAL A 92 -2.49 -5.09 -20.32
CA VAL A 92 -3.53 -6.14 -20.27
C VAL A 92 -4.80 -5.71 -21.02
N ALA A 93 -5.31 -4.51 -20.73
CA ALA A 93 -6.50 -3.91 -21.33
C ALA A 93 -6.16 -2.70 -22.20
N HIS A 94 -5.47 -2.94 -23.32
CA HIS A 94 -4.91 -1.89 -24.17
C HIS A 94 -5.92 -0.93 -24.83
N ASP A 95 -7.21 -1.29 -24.89
CA ASP A 95 -8.30 -0.44 -25.41
C ASP A 95 -9.22 0.10 -24.30
N ALA A 96 -8.88 -0.09 -23.02
CA ALA A 96 -9.62 0.54 -21.92
C ALA A 96 -9.41 2.06 -21.91
N ASP A 97 -10.48 2.80 -21.65
CA ASP A 97 -10.42 4.24 -21.45
C ASP A 97 -9.75 4.53 -20.10
N LEU A 98 -8.83 5.50 -20.08
CA LEU A 98 -8.01 5.80 -18.92
C LEU A 98 -8.40 7.14 -18.28
N PHE A 99 -8.52 7.15 -16.96
CA PHE A 99 -8.50 8.36 -16.13
C PHE A 99 -7.20 8.40 -15.33
N LEU A 100 -6.23 9.16 -15.82
CA LEU A 100 -4.91 9.33 -15.23
C LEU A 100 -4.96 10.46 -14.19
N VAL A 101 -5.16 10.08 -12.93
CA VAL A 101 -5.35 11.01 -11.81
C VAL A 101 -3.99 11.35 -11.20
N ALA A 102 -3.43 12.48 -11.63
CA ALA A 102 -2.12 12.95 -11.25
C ALA A 102 -2.16 13.76 -9.95
N ARG A 103 -1.37 13.34 -8.96
CA ARG A 103 -1.23 14.03 -7.69
C ARG A 103 -0.42 15.32 -7.79
N TYR A 104 0.52 15.42 -8.72
CA TYR A 104 1.41 16.59 -8.79
C TYR A 104 1.79 17.01 -10.20
N PHE A 105 2.18 18.29 -10.32
CA PHE A 105 2.80 18.85 -11.52
C PHE A 105 4.32 18.65 -11.52
N PRO A 106 4.97 18.53 -12.70
CA PRO A 106 6.41 18.71 -12.80
C PRO A 106 6.86 20.06 -12.17
N GLY A 107 7.82 20.01 -11.23
CA GLY A 107 8.36 21.20 -10.56
C GLY A 107 7.63 21.63 -9.28
N GLN A 108 6.57 20.95 -8.86
CA GLN A 108 5.84 21.26 -7.62
C GLN A 108 6.62 20.78 -6.37
N SER A 109 6.51 21.54 -5.27
CA SER A 109 7.11 21.16 -3.98
C SER A 109 6.57 19.81 -3.49
N ARG A 110 7.48 18.85 -3.28
CA ARG A 110 7.20 17.48 -2.80
C ARG A 110 7.34 17.36 -1.28
N GLN A 111 6.99 18.41 -0.54
CA GLN A 111 6.96 18.32 0.92
C GLN A 111 5.93 17.27 1.37
N PRO A 112 6.22 16.46 2.42
CA PRO A 112 5.36 15.36 2.83
C PRO A 112 3.87 15.72 2.96
N GLY A 113 3.54 16.80 3.66
CA GLY A 113 2.15 17.22 3.88
C GLY A 113 1.36 17.55 2.60
N LYS A 114 2.02 18.07 1.56
CA LYS A 114 1.37 18.31 0.26
C LYS A 114 1.11 17.02 -0.51
N ILE A 115 1.94 15.99 -0.30
CA ILE A 115 1.75 14.68 -0.90
C ILE A 115 0.55 13.98 -0.25
N ASP A 116 0.39 14.10 1.08
CA ASP A 116 -0.79 13.59 1.80
C ASP A 116 -2.07 14.23 1.26
N GLU A 117 -2.09 15.56 1.20
CA GLU A 117 -3.23 16.35 0.69
C GLU A 117 -3.61 15.94 -0.74
N ALA A 118 -2.64 15.93 -1.66
CA ALA A 118 -2.89 15.57 -3.06
C ALA A 118 -3.44 14.15 -3.21
N HIS A 119 -3.00 13.21 -2.37
CA HIS A 119 -3.49 11.84 -2.39
C HIS A 119 -4.94 11.75 -1.93
N LEU A 120 -5.29 12.38 -0.81
CA LEU A 120 -6.67 12.43 -0.33
C LEU A 120 -7.60 13.08 -1.36
N ARG A 121 -7.18 14.22 -1.94
CA ARG A 121 -7.92 14.89 -3.02
C ARG A 121 -8.13 14.02 -4.25
N SER A 122 -7.21 13.10 -4.55
CA SER A 122 -7.37 12.14 -5.66
C SER A 122 -8.47 11.14 -5.39
N LEU A 123 -8.55 10.61 -4.17
CA LEU A 123 -9.57 9.66 -3.77
C LEU A 123 -10.94 10.34 -3.62
N GLU A 124 -10.98 11.55 -3.08
CA GLU A 124 -12.19 12.39 -3.03
C GLU A 124 -12.71 12.67 -4.44
N TRP A 125 -11.84 13.02 -5.39
CA TRP A 125 -12.25 13.21 -6.77
C TRP A 125 -12.88 11.96 -7.37
N ILE A 126 -12.30 10.78 -7.12
CA ILE A 126 -12.88 9.50 -7.57
C ILE A 126 -14.25 9.27 -6.92
N ARG A 127 -14.36 9.38 -5.60
CA ARG A 127 -15.64 9.23 -4.87
C ARG A 127 -16.72 10.14 -5.47
N ASP A 128 -16.38 11.38 -5.75
CA ASP A 128 -17.35 12.39 -6.18
C ASP A 128 -17.69 12.29 -7.68
N ASN A 129 -16.81 11.70 -8.51
CA ASN A 129 -16.95 11.74 -9.97
C ASN A 129 -17.08 10.38 -10.67
N TRP A 130 -16.91 9.25 -9.98
CA TRP A 130 -16.90 7.94 -10.63
C TRP A 130 -18.20 7.66 -11.39
N ARG A 131 -19.36 8.09 -10.89
CA ARG A 131 -20.66 7.93 -11.58
C ARG A 131 -20.74 8.76 -12.85
N LYS A 132 -20.29 10.02 -12.78
CA LYS A 132 -20.30 10.96 -13.91
C LYS A 132 -19.46 10.45 -15.08
N TYR A 133 -18.33 9.84 -14.78
CA TYR A 133 -17.39 9.32 -15.79
C TYR A 133 -17.44 7.80 -15.94
N GLU A 134 -18.41 7.13 -15.31
CA GLU A 134 -18.63 5.68 -15.36
C GLU A 134 -17.36 4.86 -15.07
N ILE A 135 -16.53 5.30 -14.12
CA ILE A 135 -15.30 4.64 -13.71
C ILE A 135 -15.66 3.37 -12.93
N ARG A 136 -15.28 2.21 -13.46
CA ARG A 136 -15.61 0.88 -12.88
C ARG A 136 -14.63 0.44 -11.79
N GLY A 137 -13.38 0.87 -11.90
CA GLY A 137 -12.34 0.54 -10.94
C GLY A 137 -11.21 1.57 -10.92
N VAL A 138 -10.53 1.64 -9.79
CA VAL A 138 -9.42 2.55 -9.53
C VAL A 138 -8.22 1.81 -8.96
N LEU A 139 -7.05 2.05 -9.53
CA LEU A 139 -5.78 1.73 -8.90
C LEU A 139 -5.37 2.92 -8.03
N THR A 140 -5.10 2.66 -6.76
CA THR A 140 -4.47 3.63 -5.86
C THR A 140 -3.44 2.94 -4.99
N ALA A 141 -2.24 3.52 -4.95
CA ALA A 141 -1.15 2.98 -4.15
C ALA A 141 -0.31 4.12 -3.61
N ARG A 142 -0.27 4.24 -2.28
CA ARG A 142 0.65 5.15 -1.62
C ARG A 142 1.23 4.50 -0.37
N LYS A 143 2.54 4.70 -0.20
CA LYS A 143 3.20 4.38 1.06
C LYS A 143 2.52 5.15 2.20
N SER A 144 1.93 4.44 3.15
CA SER A 144 1.25 5.06 4.30
C SER A 144 2.26 5.77 5.19
N ALA A 145 1.91 6.97 5.68
CA ALA A 145 2.67 7.65 6.73
C ALA A 145 2.32 7.12 8.15
N LEU A 146 1.15 6.50 8.30
CA LEU A 146 0.67 5.98 9.59
C LEU A 146 0.95 4.50 9.77
N ASP A 147 1.11 3.78 8.66
CA ASP A 147 1.38 2.35 8.54
C ASP A 147 0.47 1.49 9.44
N ALA A 148 -0.81 1.53 9.08
CA ALA A 148 -1.94 1.21 9.94
C ALA A 148 -2.46 -0.23 9.78
N SER A 149 -1.68 -1.17 9.26
CA SER A 149 -2.16 -2.55 9.00
C SER A 149 -2.69 -3.26 10.25
N LEU A 150 -2.10 -2.96 11.41
CA LEU A 150 -2.53 -3.46 12.73
C LEU A 150 -3.54 -2.53 13.44
N LEU A 151 -3.90 -1.42 12.81
CA LEU A 151 -4.90 -0.49 13.34
C LEU A 151 -6.24 -0.69 12.60
N PRO A 152 -7.37 -0.35 13.23
CA PRO A 152 -8.67 -0.32 12.56
C PRO A 152 -8.68 0.64 11.36
N TRP A 153 -9.34 0.28 10.26
CA TRP A 153 -9.43 1.12 9.06
C TRP A 153 -10.00 2.52 9.33
N GLN A 154 -10.85 2.67 10.33
CA GLN A 154 -11.42 3.95 10.77
C GLN A 154 -10.35 4.95 11.25
N SER A 155 -9.16 4.45 11.63
CA SER A 155 -8.05 5.29 12.10
C SER A 155 -7.20 5.89 10.98
N ASP A 156 -7.41 5.48 9.73
CA ASP A 156 -6.65 5.95 8.57
C ASP A 156 -7.59 6.58 7.52
N PRO A 157 -7.51 7.90 7.26
CA PRO A 157 -8.41 8.58 6.31
C PRO A 157 -8.32 8.02 4.88
N VAL A 158 -7.17 7.46 4.49
CA VAL A 158 -7.01 6.82 3.18
C VAL A 158 -7.85 5.54 3.10
N ARG A 159 -7.84 4.73 4.16
CA ARG A 159 -8.64 3.50 4.23
C ARG A 159 -10.13 3.83 4.31
N VAL A 160 -10.52 4.87 5.06
CA VAL A 160 -11.91 5.37 5.07
C VAL A 160 -12.39 5.72 3.66
N LEU A 161 -11.61 6.47 2.88
CA LEU A 161 -11.98 6.79 1.49
C LEU A 161 -12.02 5.56 0.59
N CYS A 162 -11.14 4.58 0.79
CA CYS A 162 -11.22 3.30 0.06
C CYS A 162 -12.54 2.56 0.35
N GLU A 163 -12.96 2.53 1.63
CA GLU A 163 -14.23 1.91 2.04
C GLU A 163 -15.43 2.67 1.49
N GLU A 164 -15.38 4.01 1.42
CA GLU A 164 -16.42 4.83 0.78
C GLU A 164 -16.56 4.49 -0.71
N ILE A 165 -15.46 4.58 -1.45
CA ILE A 165 -15.43 4.30 -2.90
C ILE A 165 -15.89 2.87 -3.20
N ALA A 166 -15.41 1.88 -2.42
CA ALA A 166 -15.80 0.49 -2.60
C ALA A 166 -17.29 0.26 -2.32
N SER A 167 -17.82 0.84 -1.24
CA SER A 167 -19.23 0.71 -0.85
C SER A 167 -20.20 1.32 -1.86
N GLU A 168 -19.72 2.20 -2.73
CA GLU A 168 -20.49 2.80 -3.81
C GLU A 168 -20.49 1.99 -5.11
N GLY A 169 -19.71 0.91 -5.19
CA GLY A 169 -19.68 0.00 -6.34
C GLY A 169 -18.48 0.15 -7.26
N VAL A 170 -17.42 0.86 -6.85
CA VAL A 170 -16.16 0.96 -7.60
C VAL A 170 -15.16 -0.07 -7.07
N LEU A 171 -14.50 -0.82 -7.95
CA LEU A 171 -13.41 -1.72 -7.52
C LEU A 171 -12.17 -0.92 -7.15
N VAL A 172 -11.79 -0.90 -5.87
CA VAL A 172 -10.53 -0.32 -5.41
C VAL A 172 -9.45 -1.40 -5.46
N VAL A 173 -8.36 -1.17 -6.17
CA VAL A 173 -7.22 -2.10 -6.30
C VAL A 173 -5.95 -1.43 -5.76
N SER A 174 -5.13 -2.19 -5.03
CA SER A 174 -3.82 -1.74 -4.57
C SER A 174 -2.81 -2.89 -4.56
N GLY A 175 -1.55 -2.60 -4.87
CA GLY A 175 -0.48 -3.56 -4.61
C GLY A 175 -0.25 -3.76 -3.11
N SER A 176 0.25 -4.91 -2.67
CA SER A 176 0.49 -5.15 -1.23
C SER A 176 1.69 -4.37 -0.68
N GLY A 177 2.71 -4.14 -1.52
CA GLY A 177 3.98 -3.52 -1.18
C GLY A 177 5.17 -4.46 -1.39
N ASN A 178 6.38 -3.90 -1.44
CA ASN A 178 7.61 -4.62 -1.82
C ASN A 178 8.46 -5.06 -0.61
N LEU A 179 7.88 -5.14 0.57
CA LEU A 179 8.60 -5.40 1.83
C LEU A 179 7.97 -6.59 2.55
N SER A 180 8.58 -7.77 2.42
CA SER A 180 8.10 -9.01 3.05
C SER A 180 8.13 -9.00 4.57
N ASP A 181 8.83 -8.06 5.19
CA ASP A 181 8.86 -7.82 6.64
C ASP A 181 7.81 -6.77 7.06
N ARG A 182 6.68 -6.71 6.35
CA ARG A 182 5.51 -5.85 6.60
C ARG A 182 4.23 -6.58 6.23
N THR A 183 3.14 -6.35 6.96
CA THR A 183 1.81 -6.86 6.58
C THR A 183 1.30 -6.21 5.30
N ALA A 184 1.35 -4.87 5.24
CA ALA A 184 1.16 -4.08 4.04
C ALA A 184 2.03 -2.83 4.13
N ALA A 185 2.57 -2.37 3.00
CA ALA A 185 3.29 -1.09 2.95
C ALA A 185 2.42 0.05 2.38
N LEU A 186 1.26 -0.29 1.82
CA LEU A 186 0.31 0.62 1.19
C LEU A 186 -1.00 0.60 1.98
N ALA A 187 -1.49 1.75 2.42
CA ALA A 187 -2.67 1.85 3.29
C ALA A 187 -3.91 1.22 2.62
N GLU A 188 -4.06 1.48 1.33
CA GLU A 188 -5.19 1.03 0.52
C GLU A 188 -5.28 -0.49 0.46
N ALA A 189 -4.14 -1.19 0.41
CA ALA A 189 -4.09 -2.65 0.43
C ALA A 189 -4.70 -3.22 1.72
N ALA A 190 -4.51 -2.54 2.86
CA ALA A 190 -5.07 -2.94 4.14
C ALA A 190 -6.54 -2.52 4.34
N ALA A 191 -7.13 -1.72 3.44
CA ALA A 191 -8.57 -1.44 3.50
C ALA A 191 -9.35 -2.75 3.31
N PRO A 192 -10.32 -3.09 4.19
CA PRO A 192 -11.08 -4.33 4.13
C PRO A 192 -11.65 -4.66 2.74
N SER A 193 -12.21 -3.65 2.08
CA SER A 193 -12.99 -3.76 0.84
C SER A 193 -12.13 -3.70 -0.41
N ALA A 194 -10.98 -3.02 -0.36
CA ALA A 194 -10.05 -2.97 -1.49
C ALA A 194 -9.49 -4.35 -1.84
N LEU A 195 -9.11 -4.57 -3.10
CA LEU A 195 -8.43 -5.77 -3.56
C LEU A 195 -6.90 -5.58 -3.46
N SER A 196 -6.27 -6.35 -2.57
CA SER A 196 -4.82 -6.34 -2.36
C SER A 196 -4.11 -7.34 -3.28
N VAL A 197 -3.12 -6.85 -4.02
CA VAL A 197 -2.43 -7.61 -5.07
C VAL A 197 -0.96 -7.85 -4.74
N GLY A 198 -0.59 -9.11 -4.59
CA GLY A 198 0.78 -9.59 -4.46
C GLY A 198 1.41 -9.91 -5.81
N GLY A 199 2.57 -10.57 -5.76
CA GLY A 199 3.42 -10.67 -6.94
C GLY A 199 3.97 -12.06 -7.25
N VAL A 200 4.11 -12.35 -8.54
CA VAL A 200 4.99 -13.41 -9.06
C VAL A 200 6.08 -12.82 -9.97
N VAL A 201 7.17 -13.56 -10.14
CA VAL A 201 8.26 -13.23 -11.06
C VAL A 201 8.00 -13.91 -12.40
N ILE A 202 7.88 -13.14 -13.49
CA ILE A 202 7.76 -13.75 -14.83
C ILE A 202 9.07 -14.51 -15.13
N PRO A 203 9.02 -15.82 -15.42
CA PRO A 203 10.19 -16.59 -15.82
C PRO A 203 10.51 -16.35 -17.29
N SER A 204 11.77 -16.58 -17.69
CA SER A 204 12.22 -16.35 -19.06
C SER A 204 11.54 -17.24 -20.11
N ASN A 205 11.04 -18.42 -19.69
CA ASN A 205 10.26 -19.33 -20.55
C ASN A 205 8.80 -18.90 -20.72
N GLY A 206 8.33 -17.90 -19.96
CA GLY A 206 6.96 -17.40 -20.00
C GLY A 206 5.91 -18.34 -19.41
N ASP A 207 6.31 -19.45 -18.78
CA ASP A 207 5.38 -20.42 -18.18
C ASP A 207 4.94 -19.98 -16.77
N PRO A 208 3.64 -19.70 -16.54
CA PRO A 208 3.14 -19.36 -15.21
C PRO A 208 3.36 -20.44 -14.14
N GLY A 209 3.46 -21.72 -14.53
CA GLY A 209 3.73 -22.82 -13.61
C GLY A 209 5.16 -22.81 -13.05
N SER A 210 6.07 -22.12 -13.72
CA SER A 210 7.48 -21.95 -13.33
C SER A 210 7.74 -20.61 -12.61
N ALA A 211 6.70 -19.84 -12.29
CA ALA A 211 6.86 -18.49 -11.73
C ALA A 211 7.13 -18.51 -10.22
N ASP A 212 8.23 -17.88 -9.82
CA ASP A 212 8.60 -17.70 -8.41
C ASP A 212 7.74 -16.64 -7.72
N VAL A 213 7.68 -16.71 -6.39
CA VAL A 213 7.05 -15.68 -5.57
C VAL A 213 7.88 -14.39 -5.58
N PHE A 214 7.22 -13.25 -5.80
CA PHE A 214 7.81 -11.95 -5.54
C PHE A 214 7.81 -11.66 -4.03
N PRO A 215 8.93 -11.21 -3.42
CA PRO A 215 9.04 -10.97 -1.97
C PRO A 215 8.31 -9.69 -1.52
N GLY A 216 6.99 -9.65 -1.70
CA GLY A 216 6.12 -8.55 -1.27
C GLY A 216 5.59 -8.69 0.16
N CYS A 217 4.83 -7.68 0.59
CA CYS A 217 4.17 -7.63 1.89
C CYS A 217 3.19 -8.79 2.05
N ARG A 218 3.12 -9.31 3.28
CA ARG A 218 2.26 -10.43 3.65
C ARG A 218 1.88 -10.40 5.13
N GLY A 219 0.62 -10.71 5.46
CA GLY A 219 0.16 -10.76 6.85
C GLY A 219 -1.35 -10.57 6.98
N THR A 220 -1.82 -10.48 8.23
CA THR A 220 -3.24 -10.30 8.54
C THR A 220 -3.49 -8.92 9.13
N THR A 221 -4.46 -8.18 8.59
CA THR A 221 -4.84 -6.86 9.10
C THR A 221 -5.64 -6.96 10.41
N PHE A 222 -5.88 -5.82 11.06
CA PHE A 222 -6.76 -5.69 12.23
C PHE A 222 -8.14 -6.34 12.04
N GLU A 223 -8.73 -6.20 10.85
CA GLU A 223 -10.05 -6.75 10.50
C GLU A 223 -10.02 -8.23 10.13
N GLY A 224 -8.86 -8.87 10.14
CA GLY A 224 -8.71 -10.28 9.76
C GLY A 224 -8.51 -10.52 8.26
N LYS A 225 -8.35 -9.46 7.47
CA LYS A 225 -8.06 -9.57 6.03
C LYS A 225 -6.63 -10.09 5.83
N TRP A 226 -6.49 -11.12 5.01
CA TRP A 226 -5.17 -11.59 4.58
C TRP A 226 -4.63 -10.73 3.43
N ILE A 227 -3.34 -10.44 3.46
CA ILE A 227 -2.59 -9.72 2.43
C ILE A 227 -1.47 -10.63 1.91
N PRO A 228 -1.30 -10.77 0.58
CA PRO A 228 -2.20 -10.32 -0.51
C PRO A 228 -3.43 -11.24 -0.68
N GLU A 229 -4.48 -10.77 -1.36
CA GLU A 229 -5.67 -11.58 -1.67
C GLU A 229 -5.56 -12.31 -3.03
N ILE A 230 -4.77 -11.75 -3.96
CA ILE A 230 -4.53 -12.31 -5.30
C ILE A 230 -3.11 -11.99 -5.76
N LEU A 231 -2.55 -12.77 -6.67
CA LEU A 231 -1.24 -12.56 -7.27
C LEU A 231 -1.36 -12.14 -8.74
N ALA A 232 -0.42 -11.31 -9.17
CA ALA A 232 -0.20 -10.95 -10.57
C ALA A 232 1.30 -10.78 -10.82
N PRO A 233 1.76 -10.66 -12.08
CA PRO A 233 3.14 -10.33 -12.36
C PRO A 233 3.60 -9.08 -11.60
N ALA A 234 4.70 -9.20 -10.87
CA ALA A 234 5.33 -8.13 -10.11
C ALA A 234 6.83 -8.00 -10.38
N ALA A 235 7.44 -8.88 -11.18
CA ALA A 235 8.82 -8.73 -11.59
C ALA A 235 9.03 -9.24 -13.00
N ASN A 236 10.07 -8.70 -13.64
CA ASN A 236 10.38 -8.93 -15.05
C ASN A 236 9.26 -8.47 -16.00
N ILE A 237 8.58 -7.38 -15.66
CA ILE A 237 7.52 -6.82 -16.48
C ILE A 237 8.13 -5.82 -17.46
N VAL A 238 7.92 -6.03 -18.76
CA VAL A 238 8.46 -5.14 -19.80
C VAL A 238 7.55 -3.92 -19.94
N LEU A 239 8.06 -2.74 -19.60
CA LEU A 239 7.32 -1.48 -19.61
C LEU A 239 8.12 -0.37 -20.31
N PRO A 240 7.44 0.69 -20.80
CA PRO A 240 8.11 1.83 -21.42
C PRO A 240 9.12 2.46 -20.48
N HIS A 241 10.31 2.71 -20.97
CA HIS A 241 11.42 3.27 -20.22
C HIS A 241 11.96 4.53 -20.90
N GLY A 242 12.78 5.27 -20.16
CA GLY A 242 13.31 6.54 -20.58
C GLY A 242 14.40 6.45 -21.67
N THR A 243 15.27 7.44 -21.64
CA THR A 243 16.43 7.62 -22.53
C THR A 243 17.53 6.59 -22.27
N ASP A 244 18.42 6.42 -23.24
CA ASP A 244 19.57 5.50 -23.13
C ASP A 244 20.46 5.80 -21.90
N LYS A 245 20.50 7.05 -21.42
CA LYS A 245 21.24 7.45 -20.20
C LYS A 245 20.55 6.99 -18.90
N GLU A 246 19.21 6.99 -18.88
CA GLU A 246 18.46 6.42 -17.76
C GLU A 246 18.68 4.91 -17.72
N ILE A 247 18.78 4.27 -18.89
CA ILE A 247 19.11 2.85 -19.01
C ILE A 247 20.47 2.52 -18.34
N GLU A 248 21.52 3.30 -18.58
CA GLU A 248 22.86 3.03 -18.03
C GLU A 248 22.92 2.96 -16.48
N HIS A 249 22.01 3.65 -15.78
CA HIS A 249 22.01 3.74 -14.31
C HIS A 249 21.02 2.77 -13.65
N HIS A 250 20.21 2.09 -14.45
CA HIS A 250 19.25 1.12 -13.98
C HIS A 250 19.85 -0.29 -13.99
N TYR A 251 19.53 -1.08 -12.97
CA TYR A 251 19.87 -2.48 -12.95
C TYR A 251 18.94 -3.23 -13.91
N TYR A 252 19.51 -3.71 -15.02
CA TYR A 252 18.85 -4.64 -15.92
C TYR A 252 19.53 -5.99 -15.86
N GLY A 253 18.73 -7.06 -15.91
CA GLY A 253 19.29 -8.38 -16.22
C GLY A 253 19.92 -8.34 -17.62
N LYS A 254 21.08 -8.96 -17.79
CA LYS A 254 21.96 -8.80 -18.96
C LYS A 254 21.45 -9.42 -20.28
N ILE A 255 20.28 -10.05 -20.35
CA ILE A 255 19.95 -11.01 -21.43
C ILE A 255 18.51 -10.84 -21.91
N ASP A 256 18.25 -9.81 -22.70
CA ASP A 256 16.98 -9.72 -23.42
C ASP A 256 17.00 -8.56 -24.44
N ASP A 257 16.97 -8.91 -25.73
CA ASP A 257 16.85 -7.99 -26.88
C ASP A 257 15.49 -7.27 -26.89
N LEU A 258 15.25 -6.41 -25.90
CA LEU A 258 14.03 -5.62 -25.79
C LEU A 258 14.02 -4.50 -26.85
N PRO A 259 12.83 -4.08 -27.33
CA PRO A 259 12.71 -2.86 -28.12
C PRO A 259 13.34 -1.68 -27.39
N ARG A 260 13.91 -0.75 -28.17
CA ARG A 260 14.46 0.49 -27.61
C ARG A 260 13.39 1.19 -26.77
N ARG A 261 13.78 1.78 -25.64
CA ARG A 261 12.87 2.43 -24.67
C ARG A 261 11.90 1.48 -23.97
N TYR A 262 12.22 0.19 -23.85
CA TYR A 262 11.55 -0.70 -22.92
C TYR A 262 12.56 -1.35 -21.99
N ALA A 263 12.11 -1.62 -20.76
CA ALA A 263 12.92 -2.29 -19.75
C ALA A 263 12.07 -3.19 -18.87
N ARG A 264 12.72 -4.20 -18.28
CA ARG A 264 12.12 -5.00 -17.22
C ARG A 264 12.10 -4.21 -15.92
N LEU A 265 10.91 -4.10 -15.33
CA LEU A 265 10.67 -3.47 -14.05
C LEU A 265 10.05 -4.48 -13.07
N HIS A 266 10.07 -4.11 -11.79
CA HIS A 266 9.52 -4.91 -10.71
C HIS A 266 8.87 -4.05 -9.62
N GLY A 267 7.95 -4.64 -8.87
CA GLY A 267 7.17 -4.06 -7.80
C GLY A 267 5.69 -4.47 -7.89
N THR A 268 5.05 -4.65 -6.74
CA THR A 268 3.59 -4.86 -6.66
C THR A 268 2.80 -3.63 -7.14
N SER A 269 3.46 -2.46 -7.26
CA SER A 269 2.96 -1.28 -7.96
C SER A 269 2.49 -1.56 -9.38
N PHE A 270 2.98 -2.63 -10.01
CA PHE A 270 2.60 -3.04 -11.36
C PHE A 270 1.62 -4.23 -11.36
N ALA A 271 1.65 -5.06 -10.32
CA ALA A 271 0.70 -6.15 -10.13
C ALA A 271 -0.74 -5.64 -9.97
N GLY A 272 -0.95 -4.59 -9.16
CA GLY A 272 -2.23 -3.90 -9.02
C GLY A 272 -2.86 -3.46 -10.35
N PRO A 273 -2.19 -2.63 -11.18
CA PRO A 273 -2.72 -2.20 -12.48
C PRO A 273 -2.96 -3.37 -13.44
N ILE A 274 -2.14 -4.43 -13.38
CA ILE A 274 -2.37 -5.64 -14.18
C ILE A 274 -3.71 -6.28 -13.82
N VAL A 275 -4.01 -6.44 -12.53
CA VAL A 275 -5.31 -6.97 -12.07
C VAL A 275 -6.46 -6.04 -12.46
N LEU A 276 -6.27 -4.71 -12.37
CA LEU A 276 -7.28 -3.75 -12.84
C LEU A 276 -7.52 -3.85 -14.35
N GLY A 277 -6.47 -4.08 -15.15
CA GLY A 277 -6.58 -4.36 -16.57
C GLY A 277 -7.29 -5.69 -16.86
N VAL A 278 -7.03 -6.74 -16.06
CA VAL A 278 -7.81 -7.99 -16.15
C VAL A 278 -9.28 -7.74 -15.84
N ALA A 279 -9.59 -6.96 -14.79
CA ALA A 279 -10.96 -6.59 -14.46
C ALA A 279 -11.65 -5.84 -15.61
N ALA A 280 -10.94 -4.93 -16.29
CA ALA A 280 -11.45 -4.25 -17.48
C ALA A 280 -11.75 -5.22 -18.64
N CYS A 281 -10.86 -6.18 -18.90
CA CYS A 281 -11.09 -7.23 -19.89
C CYS A 281 -12.32 -8.09 -19.54
N LEU A 282 -12.51 -8.42 -18.26
CA LEU A 282 -13.65 -9.20 -17.80
C LEU A 282 -14.95 -8.40 -17.84
N TRP A 283 -14.95 -7.11 -17.50
CA TRP A 283 -16.14 -6.25 -17.61
C TRP A 283 -16.56 -6.00 -19.06
N GLN A 284 -15.64 -6.04 -20.02
CA GLN A 284 -16.01 -6.05 -21.44
C GLN A 284 -16.88 -7.27 -21.77
N ALA A 285 -16.58 -8.44 -21.20
CA ALA A 285 -17.33 -9.67 -21.43
C ALA A 285 -18.54 -9.84 -20.50
N ARG A 286 -18.49 -9.27 -19.29
CA ARG A 286 -19.49 -9.37 -18.22
C ARG A 286 -19.83 -7.97 -17.69
N PRO A 287 -20.46 -7.11 -18.51
CA PRO A 287 -20.73 -5.73 -18.15
C PRO A 287 -21.69 -5.62 -16.95
N GLU A 288 -22.46 -6.67 -16.64
CA GLU A 288 -23.39 -6.77 -15.53
C GLU A 288 -22.72 -6.95 -14.16
N TRP A 289 -21.47 -7.43 -14.12
CA TRP A 289 -20.80 -7.69 -12.85
C TRP A 289 -20.51 -6.42 -12.06
N THR A 290 -20.99 -6.41 -10.81
CA THR A 290 -20.64 -5.43 -9.79
C THR A 290 -19.14 -5.49 -9.44
N SER A 291 -18.62 -4.48 -8.76
CA SER A 291 -17.23 -4.50 -8.25
C SER A 291 -16.98 -5.67 -7.31
N GLN A 292 -17.98 -6.04 -6.51
CA GLN A 292 -17.90 -7.15 -5.57
C GLN A 292 -17.88 -8.50 -6.30
N GLU A 293 -18.78 -8.71 -7.27
CA GLU A 293 -18.77 -9.93 -8.09
C GLU A 293 -17.47 -10.05 -8.88
N MET A 294 -16.94 -8.94 -9.41
CA MET A 294 -15.63 -8.91 -10.06
C MET A 294 -14.51 -9.32 -9.10
N LYS A 295 -14.46 -8.73 -7.89
CA LYS A 295 -13.47 -9.10 -6.86
C LYS A 295 -13.55 -10.59 -6.51
N SER A 296 -14.76 -11.11 -6.28
CA SER A 296 -14.98 -12.54 -5.99
C SER A 296 -14.54 -13.42 -7.15
N ALA A 297 -14.94 -13.11 -8.38
CA ALA A 297 -14.56 -13.88 -9.57
C ALA A 297 -13.03 -13.95 -9.75
N LEU A 298 -12.33 -12.83 -9.55
CA LEU A 298 -10.87 -12.77 -9.64
C LEU A 298 -10.19 -13.67 -8.59
N ILE A 299 -10.62 -13.57 -7.33
CA ILE A 299 -10.01 -14.34 -6.22
C ILE A 299 -10.34 -15.83 -6.35
N GLU A 300 -11.62 -16.18 -6.53
CA GLU A 300 -12.10 -17.57 -6.50
C GLU A 300 -11.64 -18.38 -7.72
N SER A 301 -11.38 -17.74 -8.85
CA SER A 301 -10.86 -18.39 -10.06
C SER A 301 -9.33 -18.36 -10.20
N SER A 302 -8.62 -17.78 -9.22
CA SER A 302 -7.16 -17.66 -9.27
C SER A 302 -6.47 -19.03 -9.29
N ILE A 303 -5.43 -19.14 -10.10
CA ILE A 303 -4.63 -20.36 -10.25
C ILE A 303 -3.78 -20.54 -8.99
N GLN A 304 -3.89 -21.70 -8.35
CA GLN A 304 -3.08 -22.05 -7.19
C GLN A 304 -1.87 -22.87 -7.61
N GLN A 305 -0.74 -22.67 -6.95
CA GLN A 305 0.47 -23.49 -7.11
C GLN A 305 1.07 -23.82 -5.73
N PRO A 306 1.66 -25.00 -5.54
CA PRO A 306 2.33 -25.36 -4.28
C PRO A 306 3.41 -24.36 -3.85
N GLY A 307 4.13 -23.76 -4.81
CA GLY A 307 5.16 -22.76 -4.54
C GLY A 307 4.64 -21.44 -3.95
N TRP A 308 3.32 -21.21 -3.93
CA TRP A 308 2.71 -19.95 -3.47
C TRP A 308 1.93 -20.09 -2.17
N THR A 309 1.95 -21.27 -1.53
CA THR A 309 1.11 -21.56 -0.34
C THR A 309 1.32 -20.56 0.81
N ASP A 310 2.55 -20.09 1.02
CA ASP A 310 2.87 -19.09 2.05
C ASP A 310 2.18 -17.75 1.84
N LEU A 311 1.82 -17.41 0.59
CA LEU A 311 1.06 -16.21 0.26
C LEU A 311 -0.45 -16.41 0.33
N ARG A 312 -0.95 -17.64 0.48
CA ARG A 312 -2.39 -17.98 0.55
C ARG A 312 -3.24 -17.34 -0.56
N ALA A 313 -2.63 -17.13 -1.73
CA ALA A 313 -3.22 -16.43 -2.86
C ALA A 313 -2.77 -17.09 -4.16
N GLY A 314 -3.61 -17.01 -5.19
CA GLY A 314 -3.33 -17.56 -6.52
C GLY A 314 -3.06 -16.48 -7.56
N LEU A 315 -2.47 -16.89 -8.68
CA LEU A 315 -2.25 -16.03 -9.85
C LEU A 315 -3.58 -15.74 -10.58
N VAL A 316 -3.82 -14.47 -10.90
CA VAL A 316 -4.98 -14.04 -11.67
C VAL A 316 -5.09 -14.78 -13.01
N SER A 317 -6.30 -15.21 -13.39
CA SER A 317 -6.56 -15.93 -14.64
C SER A 317 -7.81 -15.43 -15.33
N VAL A 318 -7.64 -14.84 -16.53
CA VAL A 318 -8.75 -14.32 -17.33
C VAL A 318 -9.69 -15.45 -17.75
N ARG A 319 -9.14 -16.55 -18.27
CA ARG A 319 -9.92 -17.67 -18.78
C ARG A 319 -10.70 -18.38 -17.68
N ALA A 320 -10.13 -18.56 -16.50
CA ALA A 320 -10.83 -19.16 -15.37
C ALA A 320 -11.95 -18.24 -14.85
N ALA A 321 -11.69 -16.93 -14.75
CA ALA A 321 -12.68 -15.96 -14.31
C ALA A 321 -13.88 -15.88 -15.26
N LEU A 322 -13.70 -15.90 -16.58
CA LEU A 322 -14.80 -15.87 -17.56
C LEU A 322 -15.81 -17.02 -17.39
N GLY A 323 -15.30 -18.21 -17.05
CA GLY A 323 -16.12 -19.40 -16.81
C GLY A 323 -16.77 -19.45 -15.42
N SER A 324 -16.44 -18.51 -14.54
CA SER A 324 -16.97 -18.47 -13.17
C SER A 324 -18.36 -17.86 -13.11
N THR A 325 -19.09 -18.26 -12.08
CA THR A 325 -20.32 -17.60 -11.62
C THR A 325 -20.01 -17.07 -10.23
N PRO A 326 -19.66 -15.78 -10.09
CA PRO A 326 -19.28 -15.24 -8.80
C PRO A 326 -20.44 -15.38 -7.81
N SER A 327 -20.16 -15.94 -6.64
CA SER A 327 -21.15 -16.02 -5.58
C SER A 327 -21.37 -14.63 -4.99
N ALA A 328 -22.58 -14.10 -5.14
CA ALA A 328 -23.05 -12.96 -4.32
C ALA A 328 -23.25 -13.35 -2.84
N THR A 329 -23.16 -14.65 -2.49
CA THR A 329 -23.72 -15.25 -1.28
C THR A 329 -22.70 -15.81 -0.28
N ARG A 330 -21.38 -15.60 -0.44
CA ARG A 330 -20.49 -15.65 0.74
C ARG A 330 -20.87 -14.48 1.65
N ARG A 331 -21.66 -14.80 2.67
CA ARG A 331 -22.34 -13.86 3.59
C ARG A 331 -21.40 -12.89 4.32
N ASP A 332 -20.10 -13.13 4.29
CA ASP A 332 -19.08 -12.27 4.91
C ASP A 332 -18.58 -11.14 3.99
N HIS A 333 -18.98 -11.13 2.70
CA HIS A 333 -18.55 -10.11 1.73
C HIS A 333 -19.66 -9.14 1.30
N GLY A 334 -20.94 -9.46 1.58
CA GLY A 334 -22.09 -8.64 1.14
C GLY A 334 -22.36 -7.36 1.95
N ILE A 335 -21.71 -7.21 3.11
CA ILE A 335 -21.80 -5.99 3.92
C ILE A 335 -20.44 -5.33 3.89
N TRP A 336 -20.31 -4.30 3.07
CA TRP A 336 -19.16 -3.39 3.13
C TRP A 336 -19.02 -2.87 4.55
N PRO A 337 -17.87 -3.01 5.24
CA PRO A 337 -17.69 -2.55 6.63
C PRO A 337 -18.11 -1.10 6.87
N ARG A 338 -18.06 -0.28 5.81
CA ARG A 338 -18.57 1.09 5.78
C ARG A 338 -20.05 1.20 6.19
N GLN A 339 -20.92 0.33 5.68
CA GLN A 339 -22.36 0.43 5.87
C GLN A 339 -22.80 0.30 7.35
N PRO A 340 -22.45 -0.76 8.10
CA PRO A 340 -22.79 -0.88 9.51
C PRO A 340 -22.11 0.22 10.34
N TRP A 341 -20.91 0.66 9.96
CA TRP A 341 -20.26 1.79 10.62
C TRP A 341 -21.05 3.11 10.46
N THR A 342 -21.60 3.39 9.26
CA THR A 342 -22.48 4.56 9.05
C THR A 342 -23.72 4.51 9.94
N VAL A 343 -24.35 3.33 10.01
CA VAL A 343 -25.56 3.13 10.81
C VAL A 343 -25.26 3.41 12.28
N LEU A 344 -24.17 2.84 12.81
CA LEU A 344 -23.74 3.10 14.18
C LEU A 344 -23.47 4.58 14.45
N ARG A 345 -22.80 5.29 13.53
CA ARG A 345 -22.53 6.73 13.66
C ARG A 345 -23.79 7.60 13.65
N SER A 346 -24.89 7.12 13.06
CA SER A 346 -26.18 7.81 13.07
C SER A 346 -26.91 7.69 14.42
N LEU A 347 -26.49 6.77 15.30
CA LEU A 347 -27.09 6.59 16.63
C LEU A 347 -26.62 7.66 17.61
N SER A 348 -27.45 7.91 18.63
CA SER A 348 -27.08 8.81 19.72
C SER A 348 -25.82 8.32 20.45
N VAL A 349 -25.05 9.25 21.03
CA VAL A 349 -23.87 8.91 21.85
C VAL A 349 -24.25 7.94 22.98
N ALA A 350 -25.40 8.15 23.64
CA ALA A 350 -25.88 7.29 24.70
C ALA A 350 -26.16 5.85 24.22
N SER A 351 -26.77 5.69 23.05
CA SER A 351 -27.02 4.38 22.45
C SER A 351 -25.72 3.63 22.17
N ARG A 352 -24.73 4.31 21.58
CA ARG A 352 -23.42 3.72 21.29
C ARG A 352 -22.65 3.35 22.56
N LEU A 353 -22.69 4.20 23.60
CA LEU A 353 -22.08 3.89 24.90
C LEU A 353 -22.76 2.70 25.58
N GLY A 354 -24.08 2.55 25.45
CA GLY A 354 -24.82 1.41 25.98
C GLY A 354 -24.36 0.07 25.40
N MET A 355 -23.87 0.05 24.16
CA MET A 355 -23.34 -1.15 23.50
C MET A 355 -21.99 -1.61 24.08
N LEU A 356 -21.30 -0.79 24.87
CA LEU A 356 -20.03 -1.19 25.49
C LEU A 356 -20.20 -2.24 26.60
N GLY A 357 -21.43 -2.43 27.08
CA GLY A 357 -21.79 -3.49 28.02
C GLY A 357 -22.22 -4.80 27.35
N ASP A 358 -22.15 -4.91 26.02
CA ASP A 358 -22.50 -6.14 25.30
C ASP A 358 -21.49 -7.25 25.61
N SER A 359 -21.96 -8.50 25.64
CA SER A 359 -21.11 -9.68 25.79
C SER A 359 -20.32 -10.03 24.54
N ASP A 360 -20.76 -9.58 23.35
CA ASP A 360 -20.07 -9.81 22.08
C ASP A 360 -18.97 -8.75 21.87
N PRO A 361 -17.68 -9.15 21.86
CA PRO A 361 -16.57 -8.23 21.62
C PRO A 361 -16.67 -7.50 20.27
N GLU A 362 -17.31 -8.07 19.26
CA GLU A 362 -17.49 -7.43 17.95
C GLU A 362 -18.44 -6.22 18.05
N HIS A 363 -19.52 -6.33 18.83
CA HIS A 363 -20.43 -5.22 19.10
C HIS A 363 -19.73 -4.11 19.89
N VAL A 364 -18.99 -4.47 20.95
CA VAL A 364 -18.23 -3.51 21.77
C VAL A 364 -17.19 -2.79 20.91
N LYS A 365 -16.42 -3.53 20.11
CA LYS A 365 -15.43 -2.97 19.17
C LYS A 365 -16.08 -2.03 18.16
N ALA A 366 -17.17 -2.44 17.52
CA ALA A 366 -17.86 -1.62 16.52
C ALA A 366 -18.42 -0.33 17.14
N ALA A 367 -18.93 -0.40 18.37
CA ALA A 367 -19.39 0.77 19.13
C ALA A 367 -18.23 1.75 19.40
N ILE A 368 -17.08 1.28 19.90
CA ILE A 368 -15.89 2.13 20.12
C ILE A 368 -15.42 2.77 18.80
N LEU A 369 -15.29 1.98 17.74
CA LEU A 369 -14.79 2.46 16.44
C LEU A 369 -15.74 3.43 15.73
N SER A 370 -17.02 3.47 16.12
CA SER A 370 -17.96 4.50 15.64
C SER A 370 -17.60 5.91 16.10
N PHE A 371 -16.73 6.05 17.11
CA PHE A 371 -16.25 7.33 17.62
C PHE A 371 -14.92 7.77 17.00
N VAL A 372 -14.22 6.88 16.30
CA VAL A 372 -12.94 7.19 15.64
C VAL A 372 -13.23 8.00 14.36
N GLY A 373 -12.48 9.09 14.17
CA GLY A 373 -12.65 9.99 13.01
C GLY A 373 -13.85 10.95 13.13
N ASP A 374 -14.45 11.09 14.31
CA ASP A 374 -15.40 12.17 14.61
C ASP A 374 -14.62 13.39 15.10
N GLU A 375 -14.62 14.48 14.32
CA GLU A 375 -13.87 15.71 14.63
C GLU A 375 -14.45 16.48 15.82
N ASN A 376 -15.69 16.17 16.22
CA ASN A 376 -16.25 16.66 17.47
C ASN A 376 -15.66 15.84 18.62
N ALA A 377 -14.72 16.45 19.34
CA ALA A 377 -14.04 15.86 20.49
C ALA A 377 -14.99 15.05 21.37
N LEU A 378 -14.57 13.84 21.72
CA LEU A 378 -15.30 12.94 22.59
C LEU A 378 -15.64 13.67 23.91
N PRO A 379 -16.91 13.80 24.30
CA PRO A 379 -17.24 14.40 25.58
C PRO A 379 -16.64 13.55 26.72
N ASP A 380 -16.24 14.17 27.83
CA ASP A 380 -15.50 13.50 28.92
C ASP A 380 -16.19 12.23 29.44
N ASN A 381 -17.52 12.17 29.35
CA ASN A 381 -18.33 11.00 29.72
C ASN A 381 -18.09 9.76 28.84
N VAL A 382 -17.46 9.89 27.67
CA VAL A 382 -17.06 8.81 26.76
C VAL A 382 -15.70 8.22 27.14
N LEU A 383 -14.81 9.02 27.73
CA LEU A 383 -13.44 8.61 28.02
C LEU A 383 -13.35 7.52 29.10
N ILE A 384 -14.21 7.62 30.13
CA ILE A 384 -14.24 6.65 31.24
C ILE A 384 -14.58 5.23 30.73
N PRO A 385 -15.66 5.01 29.96
CA PRO A 385 -15.94 3.71 29.36
C PRO A 385 -14.80 3.15 28.52
N PHE A 386 -14.12 3.98 27.71
CA PHE A 386 -13.00 3.51 26.88
C PHE A 386 -11.79 3.10 27.71
N ARG A 387 -11.49 3.79 28.82
CA ARG A 387 -10.43 3.35 29.75
C ARG A 387 -10.74 1.99 30.36
N THR A 388 -12.01 1.70 30.68
CA THR A 388 -12.40 0.35 31.13
C THR A 388 -12.12 -0.69 30.05
N CYS A 389 -12.39 -0.37 28.78
CA CYS A 389 -12.12 -1.26 27.64
C CYS A 389 -10.61 -1.52 27.39
N LEU A 390 -9.69 -0.72 27.95
CA LEU A 390 -8.24 -1.02 27.91
C LEU A 390 -7.88 -2.32 28.65
N ARG A 391 -8.75 -2.82 29.52
CA ARG A 391 -8.57 -4.09 30.25
C ARG A 391 -9.46 -5.22 29.74
N HIS A 392 -10.08 -5.03 28.58
CA HIS A 392 -10.97 -6.04 27.99
C HIS A 392 -10.20 -7.32 27.62
N THR A 393 -10.84 -8.48 27.72
CA THR A 393 -10.22 -9.78 27.42
C THR A 393 -9.87 -9.91 25.93
N ASP A 394 -10.73 -9.41 25.05
CA ASP A 394 -10.46 -9.32 23.62
C ASP A 394 -9.44 -8.20 23.28
N PRO A 395 -8.31 -8.52 22.64
CA PRO A 395 -7.28 -7.54 22.32
C PRO A 395 -7.68 -6.50 21.26
N ARG A 396 -8.61 -6.82 20.37
CA ARG A 396 -9.10 -5.86 19.35
C ARG A 396 -10.00 -4.82 19.99
N VAL A 397 -10.71 -5.16 21.07
CA VAL A 397 -11.41 -4.16 21.91
C VAL A 397 -10.41 -3.24 22.61
N ARG A 398 -9.35 -3.78 23.24
CA ARG A 398 -8.29 -2.98 23.87
C ARG A 398 -7.62 -2.02 22.87
N ALA A 399 -7.29 -2.51 21.68
CA ALA A 399 -6.69 -1.72 20.61
C ALA A 399 -7.65 -0.66 20.05
N ALA A 400 -8.94 -0.97 19.86
CA ALA A 400 -9.95 0.00 19.46
C ALA A 400 -10.11 1.12 20.49
N ALA A 401 -10.14 0.78 21.78
CA ALA A 401 -10.19 1.75 22.88
C ALA A 401 -8.96 2.67 22.86
N SER A 402 -7.76 2.11 22.66
CA SER A 402 -6.52 2.88 22.52
C SER A 402 -6.58 3.85 21.33
N CYS A 403 -7.09 3.41 20.17
CA CYS A 403 -7.26 4.26 19.00
C CYS A 403 -8.26 5.39 19.23
N ALA A 404 -9.37 5.13 19.93
CA ALA A 404 -10.36 6.14 20.26
C ALA A 404 -9.84 7.17 21.27
N LEU A 405 -9.10 6.72 22.29
CA LEU A 405 -8.45 7.60 23.27
C LEU A 405 -7.39 8.52 22.63
N ALA A 406 -6.73 8.07 21.56
CA ALA A 406 -5.78 8.89 20.80
C ALA A 406 -6.40 10.11 20.09
N MET A 407 -7.73 10.26 20.12
CA MET A 407 -8.43 11.44 19.60
C MET A 407 -8.67 12.51 20.69
N GLY A 408 -8.53 12.18 21.97
CA GLY A 408 -8.73 13.09 23.10
C GLY A 408 -7.42 13.63 23.66
N ARG A 409 -7.37 14.92 24.06
CA ARG A 409 -6.13 15.57 24.56
C ARG A 409 -5.75 15.22 26.01
N SER A 410 -6.63 14.62 26.81
CA SER A 410 -6.50 14.57 28.29
C SER A 410 -6.74 13.20 28.93
N SER A 411 -6.50 12.09 28.21
CA SER A 411 -7.10 10.79 28.57
C SER A 411 -6.15 9.60 28.76
N ILE A 412 -4.83 9.79 28.89
CA ILE A 412 -3.91 8.68 29.23
C ILE A 412 -2.62 9.21 29.88
N ASN A 413 -1.96 8.41 30.71
CA ASN A 413 -0.67 8.73 31.31
C ASN A 413 0.46 7.80 30.83
N ALA A 414 1.72 8.18 31.10
CA ALA A 414 2.88 7.39 30.68
C ALA A 414 2.90 5.96 31.24
N SER A 415 2.42 5.73 32.46
CA SER A 415 2.40 4.37 33.04
C SER A 415 1.45 3.42 32.30
N GLU A 416 0.29 3.92 31.86
CA GLU A 416 -0.67 3.16 31.05
C GLU A 416 -0.08 2.84 29.67
N ILE A 417 0.69 3.76 29.08
CA ILE A 417 1.39 3.53 27.80
C ILE A 417 2.48 2.46 27.95
N ILE A 418 3.30 2.57 28.98
CA ILE A 418 4.40 1.62 29.25
C ILE A 418 3.86 0.22 29.55
N GLU A 419 2.73 0.10 30.26
CA GLU A 419 2.04 -1.17 30.47
C GLU A 419 1.57 -1.77 29.13
N ALA A 420 0.94 -0.96 28.28
CA ALA A 420 0.44 -1.40 26.98
C ALA A 420 1.55 -1.78 25.98
N PHE A 421 2.78 -1.25 26.11
CA PHE A 421 3.93 -1.76 25.35
C PHE A 421 4.24 -3.23 25.63
N ARG A 422 3.80 -3.76 26.77
CA ARG A 422 4.01 -5.16 27.16
C ARG A 422 2.78 -6.05 26.92
N ASP A 423 1.74 -5.52 26.31
CA ASP A 423 0.53 -6.29 25.97
C ASP A 423 0.89 -7.46 25.05
N ASP A 424 0.22 -8.60 25.21
CA ASP A 424 0.47 -9.81 24.43
C ASP A 424 0.11 -9.64 22.95
N SER A 425 -0.84 -8.76 22.65
CA SER A 425 -1.35 -8.53 21.32
C SER A 425 -0.57 -7.45 20.56
N PRO A 426 -0.12 -7.74 19.33
CA PRO A 426 0.51 -6.72 18.49
C PRO A 426 -0.47 -5.60 18.09
N PHE A 427 -1.78 -5.85 18.09
CA PHE A 427 -2.77 -4.80 17.82
C PHE A 427 -2.76 -3.72 18.90
N VAL A 428 -2.62 -4.11 20.17
CA VAL A 428 -2.59 -3.17 21.30
C VAL A 428 -1.27 -2.39 21.27
N ARG A 429 -0.14 -3.09 21.10
CA ARG A 429 1.17 -2.45 20.99
C ARG A 429 1.23 -1.45 19.83
N ALA A 430 0.68 -1.79 18.67
CA ALA A 430 0.60 -0.86 17.54
C ALA A 430 -0.34 0.34 17.84
N ALA A 431 -1.49 0.10 18.45
CA ALA A 431 -2.44 1.15 18.80
C ALA A 431 -1.87 2.14 19.81
N ILE A 432 -1.14 1.66 20.82
CA ILE A 432 -0.53 2.54 21.82
C ILE A 432 0.68 3.32 21.25
N ILE A 433 1.45 2.75 20.33
CA ILE A 433 2.49 3.51 19.60
C ILE A 433 1.84 4.64 18.79
N SER A 434 0.72 4.35 18.10
CA SER A 434 -0.03 5.35 17.33
C SER A 434 -0.60 6.46 18.22
N LEU A 435 -1.06 6.10 19.42
CA LEU A 435 -1.45 7.07 20.44
C LEU A 435 -0.25 7.94 20.83
N LEU A 436 0.87 7.35 21.28
CA LEU A 436 2.02 8.12 21.76
C LEU A 436 2.57 9.07 20.70
N ARG A 437 2.47 8.70 19.41
CA ARG A 437 2.82 9.58 18.29
C ARG A 437 2.05 10.90 18.28
N LYS A 438 0.80 10.92 18.76
CA LYS A 438 -0.05 12.13 18.84
C LYS A 438 0.13 12.92 20.15
N HIS A 439 0.85 12.37 21.13
CA HIS A 439 1.04 12.92 22.46
C HIS A 439 2.52 13.14 22.76
N SER A 440 3.12 14.12 22.09
CA SER A 440 4.54 14.45 22.25
C SER A 440 4.91 14.91 23.65
N ASP A 441 3.93 15.34 24.43
CA ASP A 441 4.07 15.67 25.85
C ASP A 441 4.45 14.47 26.72
N LEU A 442 4.19 13.22 26.28
CA LEU A 442 4.51 11.99 27.01
C LEU A 442 5.79 11.29 26.52
N TRP A 443 6.47 11.85 25.51
CA TRP A 443 7.64 11.23 24.90
C TRP A 443 8.81 11.06 25.88
N THR A 444 9.02 12.04 26.76
CA THR A 444 10.15 12.03 27.70
C THR A 444 10.04 10.88 28.68
N GLU A 445 8.83 10.65 29.22
CA GLU A 445 8.54 9.59 30.18
C GLU A 445 8.54 8.19 29.54
N CYS A 446 8.13 8.08 28.28
CA CYS A 446 8.06 6.81 27.56
C CYS A 446 9.38 6.40 26.87
N THR A 447 10.35 7.31 26.75
CA THR A 447 11.60 7.10 26.00
C THR A 447 12.39 5.87 26.45
N THR A 448 12.42 5.56 27.74
CA THR A 448 13.21 4.43 28.24
C THR A 448 12.52 3.09 28.01
N ALA A 449 11.21 3.07 27.76
CA ALA A 449 10.43 1.86 27.53
C ALA A 449 10.19 1.55 26.05
N LEU A 450 10.09 2.57 25.18
CA LEU A 450 9.92 2.38 23.74
C LEU A 450 10.97 1.44 23.10
N PRO A 451 12.26 1.45 23.51
CA PRO A 451 13.28 0.53 23.00
C PRO A 451 12.95 -0.95 23.12
N ASP A 452 12.12 -1.37 24.09
CA ASP A 452 11.68 -2.77 24.25
C ASP A 452 10.95 -3.27 22.99
N LEU A 453 10.33 -2.37 22.21
CA LEU A 453 9.60 -2.68 21.00
C LEU A 453 10.47 -2.71 19.73
N PHE A 454 11.72 -2.23 19.77
CA PHE A 454 12.56 -2.21 18.57
C PHE A 454 12.86 -3.63 18.04
N ASN A 455 12.83 -4.63 18.93
CA ASN A 455 13.04 -6.04 18.60
C ASN A 455 11.76 -6.89 18.81
N ASP A 456 10.58 -6.26 18.83
CA ASP A 456 9.29 -6.94 18.92
C ASP A 456 9.19 -8.12 17.94
N THR A 457 8.52 -9.22 18.30
CA THR A 457 8.39 -10.37 17.40
C THR A 457 7.55 -10.03 16.16
N ASN A 458 6.59 -9.13 16.29
CA ASN A 458 5.77 -8.65 15.19
C ASN A 458 6.51 -7.56 14.37
N PRO A 459 6.71 -7.78 13.07
CA PRO A 459 7.41 -6.82 12.22
C PRO A 459 6.75 -5.45 12.12
N ASP A 460 5.42 -5.41 12.14
CA ASP A 460 4.70 -4.16 12.02
C ASP A 460 4.84 -3.29 13.26
N VAL A 461 4.85 -3.90 14.45
CA VAL A 461 5.13 -3.23 15.74
C VAL A 461 6.56 -2.70 15.77
N ARG A 462 7.57 -3.52 15.40
CA ARG A 462 8.98 -3.08 15.37
C ARG A 462 9.15 -1.81 14.57
N TYR A 463 8.66 -1.82 13.34
CA TYR A 463 8.76 -0.68 12.45
C TYR A 463 7.95 0.52 12.96
N ALA A 464 6.75 0.33 13.52
CA ALA A 464 5.96 1.43 14.07
C ALA A 464 6.70 2.13 15.23
N ALA A 465 7.34 1.35 16.10
CA ALA A 465 8.17 1.86 17.20
C ALA A 465 9.41 2.60 16.68
N LEU A 466 10.10 2.03 15.70
CA LEU A 466 11.26 2.67 15.06
C LEU A 466 10.87 3.96 14.31
N GLN A 467 9.71 4.02 13.65
CA GLN A 467 9.20 5.23 13.02
C GLN A 467 8.88 6.31 14.05
N LEU A 468 8.36 5.94 15.22
CA LEU A 468 8.18 6.88 16.33
C LEU A 468 9.55 7.36 16.85
N ALA A 469 10.55 6.48 16.94
CA ALA A 469 11.90 6.87 17.33
C ALA A 469 12.55 7.86 16.34
N VAL A 470 12.30 7.74 15.03
CA VAL A 470 12.71 8.74 14.02
C VAL A 470 12.12 10.12 14.35
N GLN A 471 10.84 10.18 14.75
CA GLN A 471 10.15 11.43 15.06
C GLN A 471 10.61 12.05 16.38
N MET A 472 10.82 11.20 17.40
CA MET A 472 11.31 11.63 18.71
C MET A 472 12.76 12.11 18.63
N ALA A 473 13.58 11.47 17.78
CA ALA A 473 15.00 11.76 17.61
C ALA A 473 15.79 11.87 18.93
N ASP A 474 15.40 11.07 19.95
CA ASP A 474 16.01 11.13 21.28
C ASP A 474 17.36 10.36 21.32
N PRO A 475 18.47 11.02 21.70
CA PRO A 475 19.78 10.39 21.83
C PRO A 475 19.83 9.16 22.74
N ARG A 476 18.96 9.08 23.76
CA ARG A 476 18.91 7.96 24.71
C ARG A 476 18.57 6.62 24.02
N MET A 477 17.98 6.66 22.83
CA MET A 477 17.58 5.45 22.08
C MET A 477 18.66 4.94 21.11
N ALA A 478 19.72 5.71 20.84
CA ALA A 478 20.71 5.38 19.79
C ALA A 478 21.34 3.99 19.96
N CYS A 479 21.76 3.63 21.18
CA CYS A 479 22.35 2.32 21.45
C CYS A 479 21.38 1.17 21.17
N ALA A 480 20.10 1.31 21.56
CA ALA A 480 19.09 0.28 21.33
C ALA A 480 18.70 0.17 19.84
N ILE A 481 18.69 1.29 19.12
CA ILE A 481 18.49 1.31 17.67
C ILE A 481 19.66 0.60 16.97
N LEU A 482 20.91 0.93 17.33
CA LEU A 482 22.12 0.34 16.76
C LEU A 482 22.19 -1.18 17.02
N ALA A 483 21.81 -1.64 18.21
CA ALA A 483 21.93 -3.04 18.62
C ALA A 483 21.21 -4.04 17.69
N GLY A 484 20.13 -3.62 17.01
CA GLY A 484 19.40 -4.47 16.06
C GLY A 484 19.75 -4.25 14.58
N LEU A 485 20.61 -3.30 14.25
CA LEU A 485 20.87 -2.89 12.85
C LEU A 485 21.52 -4.02 12.03
N GLU A 486 22.55 -4.68 12.59
CA GLU A 486 23.22 -5.78 11.90
C GLU A 486 22.32 -7.01 11.76
N GLU A 487 21.55 -7.33 12.80
CA GLU A 487 20.60 -8.44 12.80
C GLU A 487 19.50 -8.23 11.74
N ASP A 488 18.97 -7.01 11.58
CA ASP A 488 18.03 -6.69 10.51
C ASP A 488 18.65 -6.84 9.12
N ALA A 489 19.93 -6.51 8.95
CA ALA A 489 20.63 -6.75 7.69
C ALA A 489 20.79 -8.26 7.40
N ARG A 490 21.22 -9.06 8.39
CA ARG A 490 21.40 -10.52 8.25
C ARG A 490 20.08 -11.21 7.92
N ALA A 491 19.01 -10.85 8.62
CA ALA A 491 17.69 -11.43 8.46
C ALA A 491 16.88 -10.85 7.28
N ASN A 492 17.49 -9.99 6.45
CA ASN A 492 16.82 -9.32 5.33
C ASN A 492 15.55 -8.54 5.71
N ARG A 493 15.49 -7.98 6.94
CA ARG A 493 14.40 -7.12 7.41
C ARG A 493 14.59 -5.69 6.90
N ILE A 494 14.33 -5.51 5.60
CA ILE A 494 14.63 -4.27 4.86
C ILE A 494 13.96 -3.05 5.48
N SER A 495 12.69 -3.17 5.86
CA SER A 495 11.93 -2.05 6.42
C SER A 495 12.45 -1.62 7.79
N SER A 496 12.80 -2.59 8.63
CA SER A 496 13.32 -2.37 9.97
C SER A 496 14.74 -1.79 9.89
N PHE A 497 15.61 -2.36 9.06
CA PHE A 497 16.95 -1.85 8.79
C PHE A 497 16.93 -0.39 8.33
N ALA A 498 16.13 -0.08 7.31
CA ALA A 498 16.05 1.27 6.76
C ALA A 498 15.53 2.27 7.80
N THR A 499 14.57 1.86 8.65
CA THR A 499 14.02 2.75 9.67
C THR A 499 14.99 2.96 10.83
N ARG A 500 15.73 1.93 11.26
CA ARG A 500 16.83 2.09 12.23
C ARG A 500 17.87 3.07 11.72
N ARG A 501 18.32 2.92 10.47
CA ARG A 501 19.25 3.86 9.85
C ARG A 501 18.69 5.28 9.87
N ASN A 502 17.44 5.47 9.44
CA ASN A 502 16.81 6.79 9.46
C ASN A 502 16.71 7.38 10.88
N ALA A 503 16.49 6.55 11.90
CA ALA A 503 16.44 6.99 13.29
C ALA A 503 17.84 7.40 13.80
N LEU A 504 18.89 6.65 13.44
CA LEU A 504 20.27 7.03 13.72
C LEU A 504 20.63 8.35 13.02
N GLU A 505 20.28 8.52 11.74
CA GLU A 505 20.49 9.78 11.01
C GLU A 505 19.76 10.96 11.68
N ALA A 506 18.52 10.75 12.13
CA ALA A 506 17.74 11.79 12.81
C ALA A 506 18.34 12.18 14.18
N ILE A 507 18.81 11.20 14.96
CA ILE A 507 19.40 11.42 16.28
C ILE A 507 20.78 12.08 16.18
N THR A 508 21.60 11.65 15.21
CA THR A 508 23.03 11.99 15.17
C THR A 508 23.36 13.12 14.20
N ALA A 509 22.42 13.47 13.30
CA ALA A 509 22.64 14.31 12.13
C ALA A 509 23.79 13.83 11.21
N HIS A 510 24.21 12.56 11.36
CA HIS A 510 25.26 11.93 10.56
C HIS A 510 24.64 10.97 9.54
N ARG A 511 25.20 10.93 8.32
CA ARG A 511 24.72 10.05 7.25
C ARG A 511 25.85 9.19 6.70
N LEU A 512 25.57 7.90 6.59
CA LEU A 512 26.43 6.92 5.93
C LEU A 512 25.72 6.33 4.71
N GLU A 513 26.42 6.34 3.58
CA GLU A 513 25.91 5.80 2.32
C GLU A 513 26.21 4.30 2.17
N MET A 514 25.29 3.57 1.53
CA MET A 514 25.52 2.16 1.17
C MET A 514 26.65 2.01 0.16
N THR A 515 27.45 0.96 0.30
CA THR A 515 28.57 0.65 -0.61
C THR A 515 28.53 -0.84 -1.01
N PRO A 516 28.31 -1.18 -2.30
CA PRO A 516 27.87 -0.27 -3.37
C PRO A 516 26.49 0.35 -3.10
N PRO A 517 26.19 1.51 -3.70
CA PRO A 517 24.87 2.12 -3.60
C PRO A 517 23.83 1.30 -4.38
N TYR A 518 22.57 1.40 -3.95
CA TYR A 518 21.44 0.81 -4.65
C TYR A 518 21.34 1.35 -6.08
N ARG A 519 21.16 0.46 -7.05
CA ARG A 519 20.84 0.83 -8.44
C ARG A 519 19.35 0.67 -8.70
N HIS A 520 18.74 1.64 -9.36
CA HIS A 520 17.30 1.57 -9.61
C HIS A 520 16.94 0.32 -10.43
N GLY A 521 16.02 -0.52 -9.94
CA GLY A 521 15.65 -1.77 -10.60
C GLY A 521 16.41 -2.98 -10.08
N GLU A 522 17.33 -2.81 -9.13
CA GLU A 522 17.99 -3.91 -8.44
C GLU A 522 17.00 -4.59 -7.49
N PRO A 523 16.92 -5.93 -7.44
CA PRO A 523 16.03 -6.61 -6.51
C PRO A 523 16.38 -6.28 -5.06
N PHE A 524 15.42 -5.77 -4.28
CA PHE A 524 15.64 -5.34 -2.88
C PHE A 524 16.25 -6.42 -1.97
N TYR A 525 15.98 -7.70 -2.29
CA TYR A 525 16.41 -8.87 -1.52
C TYR A 525 17.66 -9.55 -2.11
N SER A 526 18.42 -8.86 -2.99
CA SER A 526 19.66 -9.40 -3.56
C SER A 526 20.72 -9.62 -2.48
N ASP A 527 21.60 -10.60 -2.72
CA ASP A 527 22.75 -10.86 -1.85
C ASP A 527 23.71 -9.65 -1.81
N ASP A 528 23.87 -8.95 -2.94
CA ASP A 528 24.68 -7.74 -3.05
C ASP A 528 24.16 -6.62 -2.13
N LEU A 529 22.85 -6.32 -2.16
CA LEU A 529 22.27 -5.33 -1.24
C LEU A 529 22.28 -5.81 0.21
N ARG A 530 22.21 -7.11 0.47
CA ARG A 530 22.41 -7.64 1.83
C ARG A 530 23.83 -7.36 2.30
N ALA A 531 24.84 -7.60 1.46
CA ALA A 531 26.23 -7.29 1.79
C ALA A 531 26.45 -5.78 2.04
N SER A 532 25.88 -4.90 1.21
CA SER A 532 25.92 -3.45 1.43
C SER A 532 25.31 -3.01 2.77
N ARG A 533 24.19 -3.65 3.18
CA ARG A 533 23.55 -3.37 4.47
C ARG A 533 24.39 -3.85 5.66
N LEU A 534 25.04 -5.01 5.54
CA LEU A 534 25.96 -5.53 6.56
C LEU A 534 27.21 -4.67 6.72
N ASP A 535 27.76 -4.16 5.62
CA ASP A 535 28.84 -3.17 5.64
C ASP A 535 28.42 -1.87 6.33
N LEU A 536 27.26 -1.33 5.93
CA LEU A 536 26.72 -0.11 6.52
C LEU A 536 26.47 -0.26 8.03
N ALA A 537 25.97 -1.42 8.48
CA ALA A 537 25.76 -1.70 9.90
C ALA A 537 27.08 -1.69 10.70
N ARG A 538 28.15 -2.29 10.15
CA ARG A 538 29.48 -2.29 10.78
C ARG A 538 30.03 -0.88 10.91
N ARG A 539 29.95 -0.08 9.85
CA ARG A 539 30.41 1.32 9.83
C ARG A 539 29.64 2.20 10.82
N TRP A 540 28.33 2.01 10.96
CA TRP A 540 27.54 2.70 11.99
C TRP A 540 27.99 2.33 13.40
N ASN A 541 28.31 1.05 13.65
CA ASN A 541 28.76 0.58 14.95
C ASN A 541 30.16 1.10 15.30
N GLU A 542 31.07 1.17 14.33
CA GLU A 542 32.39 1.81 14.49
C GLU A 542 32.23 3.30 14.82
N TRP A 543 31.49 4.04 13.99
CA TRP A 543 31.30 5.48 14.16
C TRP A 543 30.66 5.86 15.49
N ILE A 544 29.59 5.16 15.91
CA ILE A 544 28.93 5.44 17.19
C ILE A 544 29.86 5.19 18.38
N ARG A 545 30.73 4.18 18.31
CA ARG A 545 31.67 3.86 19.41
C ARG A 545 32.85 4.82 19.49
N GLU A 546 33.34 5.27 18.34
CA GLU A 546 34.59 6.03 18.26
C GLU A 546 34.38 7.55 18.24
N GLU A 547 33.29 8.01 17.63
CA GLU A 547 33.09 9.43 17.33
C GLU A 547 31.87 10.06 18.00
N TRP A 548 30.86 9.27 18.40
CA TRP A 548 29.62 9.77 19.00
C TRP A 548 29.56 9.52 20.51
N LEU A 549 29.79 10.55 21.32
CA LEU A 549 29.65 10.49 22.78
C LEU A 549 28.26 11.01 23.20
N PRO A 550 27.40 10.19 23.83
CA PRO A 550 26.07 10.62 24.29
C PRO A 550 26.11 11.77 25.30
N GLU A 551 27.19 11.90 26.08
CA GLU A 551 27.35 12.92 27.14
C GLU A 551 27.61 14.34 26.60
N ARG A 552 27.61 14.56 25.28
CA ARG A 552 27.78 15.88 24.65
C ARG A 552 26.53 16.40 23.91
N ALA A 553 25.42 15.65 23.90
CA ALA A 553 24.19 15.97 23.16
C ALA A 553 23.10 16.57 24.06
#